data_AF-A0A961AZQ9-F1
#
_entry.id   AF-A0A961AZQ9-F1
#
_cell.length_a   1.000
_cell.length_b   1.000
_cell.length_c   1.000
_cell.angle_alpha   90.00
_cell.angle_beta   90.00
_cell.angle_gamma   90.00
#
_symmetry.space_group_name_H-M   'P 1'
#
loop_
_entity.id
_entity.type
_entity.pdbx_description
1 polymer ?
#
loop_
_entity_poly.entity_id
_entity_poly.type
_entity_poly.pdbx_seq_one_letter_code
_entity_poly.pdbx_strand_id
1 'polypeptide(L)'
;MKSKRTNILLLSVLFLIPALVAPYVSLRWREYRIINQSESIQTSLENFRQQHGRYPSSLTEVGVTETVYGNLTYQRVSEAAYQLRFLKRPDVPLTFNSTERKWH
;
A
#
# COMPACT_ATOMS: atom_id res chain seq x y z
N MET A 1 43.94 18.21 -21.69
CA MET A 1 42.60 18.81 -21.42
C MET A 1 41.40 17.88 -21.66
N LYS A 2 41.50 16.77 -22.40
CA LYS A 2 40.37 15.83 -22.64
C LYS A 2 39.92 15.05 -21.38
N SER A 3 40.83 14.64 -20.50
CA SER A 3 40.50 13.77 -19.35
C SER A 3 39.67 14.44 -18.24
N LYS A 4 39.82 15.76 -18.04
CA LYS A 4 39.03 16.49 -17.02
C LYS A 4 37.54 16.55 -17.39
N ARG A 5 37.21 16.64 -18.70
CA ARG A 5 35.84 16.73 -19.18
C ARG A 5 35.11 15.38 -19.10
N THR A 6 35.79 14.27 -19.41
CA THR A 6 35.23 12.92 -19.25
C THR A 6 35.02 12.55 -17.78
N ASN A 7 35.92 12.93 -16.87
CA ASN A 7 35.73 12.67 -15.43
C ASN A 7 34.55 13.45 -14.83
N ILE A 8 34.31 14.69 -15.27
CA ILE A 8 33.14 15.47 -14.83
C ILE A 8 31.84 14.86 -15.36
N LEU A 9 31.81 14.43 -16.64
CA LEU A 9 30.66 13.74 -17.23
C LEU A 9 30.33 12.44 -16.50
N LEU A 10 31.34 11.62 -16.17
CA LEU A 10 31.17 10.40 -15.38
C LEU A 10 30.62 10.67 -13.97
N LEU A 11 31.11 11.70 -13.28
CA LEU A 11 30.56 12.09 -11.97
C LEU A 11 29.10 12.55 -12.06
N SER A 12 28.75 13.31 -13.09
CA SER A 12 27.35 13.75 -13.28
C SER A 12 26.41 12.58 -13.56
N VAL A 13 26.82 11.59 -14.36
CA VAL A 13 26.02 10.38 -14.62
C VAL A 13 25.88 9.52 -13.35
N LEU A 14 26.95 9.44 -12.54
CA LEU A 14 26.94 8.72 -11.27
C LEU A 14 25.95 9.30 -10.26
N PHE A 15 25.70 10.62 -10.30
CA PHE A 15 24.69 11.28 -9.45
C PHE A 15 23.29 11.32 -10.06
N LEU A 16 23.17 11.34 -11.39
CA LEU A 16 21.88 11.37 -12.10
C LEU A 16 21.09 10.06 -11.97
N ILE A 17 21.76 8.91 -12.06
CA ILE A 17 21.09 7.60 -11.98
C ILE A 17 20.44 7.38 -10.59
N PRO A 18 21.14 7.57 -9.46
CA PRO A 18 20.53 7.47 -8.14
C PRO A 18 19.38 8.47 -7.95
N ALA A 19 19.51 9.69 -8.46
CA ALA A 19 18.47 10.72 -8.36
C ALA A 19 17.18 10.31 -9.09
N LEU A 20 17.27 9.57 -10.19
CA LEU A 20 16.13 9.03 -10.93
C LEU A 20 15.53 7.78 -10.27
N VAL A 21 16.37 6.90 -9.69
CA VAL A 21 15.94 5.60 -9.14
C VAL A 21 15.42 5.71 -7.71
N ALA A 22 15.99 6.58 -6.87
CA ALA A 22 15.60 6.76 -5.48
C ALA A 22 14.10 7.03 -5.26
N PRO A 23 13.42 7.93 -6.00
CA PRO A 23 11.99 8.17 -5.82
C PRO A 23 11.16 6.93 -6.19
N TYR A 24 11.58 6.14 -7.18
CA TYR A 24 10.87 4.92 -7.56
C TYR A 24 10.95 3.84 -6.47
N VAL A 25 12.15 3.62 -5.91
CA VAL A 25 12.39 2.67 -4.82
C VAL A 25 11.57 3.06 -3.59
N SER A 26 11.62 4.33 -3.18
CA SER A 26 10.83 4.89 -2.08
C SER A 26 9.33 4.58 -2.19
N LEU A 27 8.77 4.69 -3.40
CA LEU A 27 7.35 4.42 -3.63
C LEU A 27 6.99 2.94 -3.49
N ARG A 28 7.84 2.05 -3.99
CA ARG A 28 7.65 0.60 -3.86
C ARG A 28 7.73 0.14 -2.39
N TRP A 29 8.66 0.69 -1.62
CA TRP A 29 8.75 0.40 -0.18
C TRP A 29 7.51 0.84 0.59
N ARG A 30 6.87 1.95 0.18
CA ARG A 30 5.63 2.42 0.80
C ARG A 30 4.45 1.51 0.45
N GLU A 31 4.32 1.08 -0.81
CA GLU A 31 3.32 0.09 -1.21
C GLU A 31 3.48 -1.22 -0.44
N TYR A 32 4.71 -1.73 -0.37
CA TYR A 32 5.01 -2.99 0.32
C TYR A 32 4.62 -2.93 1.80
N ARG A 33 4.92 -1.82 2.49
CA ARG A 33 4.46 -1.64 3.89
C ARG A 33 2.95 -1.65 4.02
N ILE A 34 2.23 -0.98 3.11
CA ILE A 34 0.77 -0.96 3.12
C ILE A 34 0.20 -2.38 2.92
N ILE A 35 0.75 -3.13 1.97
CA ILE A 35 0.33 -4.50 1.68
C ILE A 35 0.55 -5.36 2.93
N ASN A 36 1.74 -5.36 3.52
CA ASN A 36 2.02 -6.16 4.73
C ASN A 36 1.13 -5.76 5.91
N GLN A 37 0.88 -4.45 6.08
CA GLN A 37 -0.03 -3.96 7.12
C GLN A 37 -1.47 -4.43 6.91
N SER A 38 -1.89 -4.60 5.65
CA SER A 38 -3.23 -5.07 5.34
C SER A 38 -3.41 -6.57 5.61
N GLU A 39 -2.36 -7.38 5.56
CA GLU A 39 -2.48 -8.85 5.69
C GLU A 39 -3.07 -9.25 7.04
N SER A 40 -2.69 -8.56 8.11
CA SER A 40 -3.28 -8.78 9.44
C SER A 40 -4.77 -8.42 9.46
N ILE A 41 -5.14 -7.32 8.80
CA ILE A 41 -6.53 -6.87 8.70
C ILE A 41 -7.36 -7.85 7.88
N GLN A 42 -6.85 -8.27 6.72
CA GLN A 42 -7.50 -9.27 5.87
C GLN A 42 -7.72 -10.58 6.65
N THR A 43 -6.73 -11.03 7.41
CA THR A 43 -6.83 -12.22 8.25
C THR A 43 -7.93 -12.08 9.30
N SER A 44 -7.99 -10.95 10.01
CA SER A 44 -9.05 -10.69 10.99
C SER A 44 -10.45 -10.63 10.35
N LEU A 45 -10.56 -10.05 9.15
CA LEU A 45 -11.82 -10.01 8.39
C LEU A 45 -12.28 -11.41 7.96
N GLU A 46 -11.37 -12.26 7.50
CA GLU A 46 -11.69 -13.64 7.13
C GLU A 46 -12.09 -14.47 8.35
N ASN A 47 -11.39 -14.33 9.47
CA ASN A 47 -11.73 -15.02 10.72
C ASN A 47 -13.13 -14.61 11.19
N PHE A 48 -13.44 -13.31 11.15
CA PHE A 48 -14.77 -12.81 11.48
C PHE A 48 -15.84 -13.41 10.55
N ARG A 49 -15.58 -13.46 9.24
CA ARG A 49 -16.50 -14.07 8.27
C ARG A 49 -16.74 -15.55 8.56
N GLN A 50 -15.70 -16.30 8.90
CA GLN A 50 -15.82 -17.72 9.24
C GLN A 50 -16.66 -17.93 10.51
N GLN A 51 -16.55 -17.03 11.48
CA GLN A 51 -17.28 -17.12 12.75
C GLN A 51 -18.75 -16.65 12.64
N HIS A 52 -19.02 -15.62 11.84
CA HIS A 52 -20.32 -14.95 11.80
C HIS A 52 -21.09 -15.12 10.48
N GLY A 53 -20.49 -15.77 9.47
CA GLY A 53 -21.08 -15.95 8.14
C GLY A 53 -21.13 -14.69 7.27
N ARG A 54 -20.64 -13.55 7.77
CA ARG A 54 -20.65 -12.25 7.09
C ARG A 54 -19.38 -11.46 7.39
N TYR A 55 -19.00 -10.54 6.52
CA TYR A 55 -18.01 -9.52 6.87
C TYR A 55 -18.57 -8.49 7.88
N PRO A 56 -17.72 -7.91 8.73
CA PRO A 56 -18.14 -6.92 9.72
C PRO A 56 -18.66 -5.65 9.03
N SER A 57 -19.47 -4.86 9.72
CA SER A 57 -19.94 -3.58 9.19
C SER A 57 -18.87 -2.49 9.32
N SER A 58 -17.96 -2.64 10.27
CA SER A 58 -16.82 -1.75 10.52
C SER A 58 -15.57 -2.51 10.95
N LEU A 59 -14.39 -1.90 10.77
CA LEU A 59 -13.12 -2.45 11.26
C LEU A 59 -13.04 -2.56 12.79
N THR A 60 -13.84 -1.77 13.51
CA THR A 60 -13.90 -1.82 14.97
C THR A 60 -14.45 -3.15 15.50
N GLU A 61 -15.33 -3.83 14.75
CA GLU A 61 -15.83 -5.17 15.12
C GLU A 61 -14.70 -6.23 15.12
N VAL A 62 -13.59 -5.98 14.41
CA VAL A 62 -12.39 -6.85 14.39
C VAL A 62 -11.21 -6.24 15.15
N GLY A 63 -11.48 -5.26 16.01
CA GLY A 63 -10.45 -4.62 16.86
C GLY A 63 -9.47 -3.70 16.12
N VAL A 64 -9.77 -3.33 14.87
CA VAL A 64 -8.94 -2.42 14.08
C VAL A 64 -9.50 -1.00 14.20
N THR A 65 -8.73 -0.10 14.80
CA THR A 65 -9.06 1.33 14.88
C THR A 65 -8.38 2.09 13.74
N GLU A 66 -9.15 2.96 13.07
CA GLU A 66 -8.68 3.73 11.90
C GLU A 66 -7.48 4.64 12.21
N THR A 67 -7.33 5.04 13.48
CA THR A 67 -6.20 5.85 13.98
C THR A 67 -4.85 5.16 13.89
N VAL A 68 -4.80 3.82 13.90
CA VAL A 68 -3.54 3.05 13.79
C VAL A 68 -2.98 3.10 12.37
N TYR A 69 -3.84 3.23 11.37
CA TYR A 69 -3.46 3.15 9.95
C TYR A 69 -3.57 4.49 9.21
N GLY A 70 -4.21 5.51 9.82
CA GLY A 70 -4.17 6.94 9.46
C GLY A 70 -4.73 7.33 8.09
N ASN A 71 -4.93 6.37 7.20
CA ASN A 71 -5.28 6.54 5.78
C ASN A 71 -5.98 5.28 5.22
N LEU A 72 -6.54 4.45 6.10
CA LEU A 72 -7.26 3.22 5.75
C LEU A 72 -8.76 3.47 5.81
N THR A 73 -9.46 3.15 4.73
CA THR A 73 -10.92 3.10 4.69
C THR A 73 -11.37 1.68 4.42
N TYR A 74 -12.37 1.24 5.17
CA TYR A 74 -13.04 -0.03 4.96
C TYR A 74 -14.43 0.18 4.43
N GLN A 75 -14.81 -0.62 3.43
CA GLN A 75 -16.17 -0.65 2.93
C GLN A 75 -16.61 -2.10 2.77
N ARG A 76 -17.68 -2.46 3.45
CA ARG A 76 -18.40 -3.72 3.16
C ARG A 76 -19.21 -3.53 1.88
N VAL A 77 -18.92 -4.34 0.87
CA VAL A 77 -19.63 -4.31 -0.43
C VAL A 77 -20.84 -5.23 -0.39
N SER A 78 -20.69 -6.40 0.23
CA SER A 78 -21.78 -7.36 0.48
C SER A 78 -21.45 -8.20 1.70
N GLU A 79 -22.32 -9.14 2.07
CA GLU A 79 -22.02 -10.12 3.13
C GLU A 79 -20.78 -10.98 2.81
N ALA A 80 -20.46 -11.14 1.52
CA ALA A 80 -19.36 -11.94 1.02
C ALA A 80 -18.23 -11.13 0.34
N ALA A 81 -18.26 -9.79 0.43
CA ALA A 81 -17.20 -8.96 -0.15
C ALA A 81 -16.93 -7.67 0.63
N TYR A 82 -15.67 -7.23 0.62
CA TYR A 82 -15.21 -5.96 1.18
C TYR A 82 -14.14 -5.32 0.31
N GLN A 83 -13.91 -4.03 0.55
CA GLN A 83 -12.80 -3.26 0.01
C GLN A 83 -12.00 -2.61 1.14
N LEU A 84 -10.68 -2.60 0.97
CA LEU A 84 -9.77 -1.80 1.79
C LEU A 84 -9.14 -0.75 0.90
N ARG A 85 -9.21 0.53 1.26
CA ARG A 85 -8.61 1.63 0.52
C ARG A 85 -7.55 2.30 1.37
N PHE A 86 -6.34 2.40 0.84
CA PHE A 86 -5.23 3.10 1.46
C PHE A 86 -4.86 4.33 0.64
N LEU A 87 -4.78 5.51 1.26
CA LEU A 87 -4.24 6.69 0.60
C LEU A 87 -2.70 6.61 0.55
N LYS A 88 -2.15 6.20 -0.59
CA LYS A 88 -0.70 6.19 -0.84
C LYS A 88 -0.16 7.61 -0.96
N ARG A 89 -0.96 8.51 -1.52
CA ARG A 89 -0.78 9.98 -1.64
C ARG A 89 -2.18 10.63 -1.56
N PRO A 90 -2.30 11.96 -1.38
CA PRO A 90 -3.60 12.64 -1.34
C PRO A 90 -4.54 12.25 -2.49
N ASP A 91 -3.97 11.94 -3.67
CA ASP A 91 -4.74 11.70 -4.90
C ASP A 91 -4.53 10.30 -5.52
N VAL A 92 -3.80 9.40 -4.83
CA VAL A 92 -3.53 8.05 -5.34
C VAL A 92 -3.98 7.02 -4.32
N PRO A 93 -5.24 6.55 -4.39
CA PRO A 93 -5.70 5.45 -3.58
C PRO A 93 -5.10 4.14 -4.09
N LEU A 94 -4.80 3.24 -3.16
CA LEU A 94 -4.49 1.84 -3.41
C LEU A 94 -5.63 1.02 -2.82
N THR A 95 -6.40 0.33 -3.65
CA THR A 95 -7.63 -0.37 -3.23
C THR A 95 -7.48 -1.87 -3.37
N PHE A 96 -7.72 -2.59 -2.28
CA PHE A 96 -7.85 -4.04 -2.29
C PHE A 96 -9.32 -4.43 -2.49
N ASN A 97 -9.56 -5.34 -3.43
CA ASN A 97 -10.87 -5.95 -3.67
C ASN A 97 -10.86 -7.41 -3.21
N SER A 98 -11.70 -7.77 -2.22
CA SER A 98 -11.73 -9.13 -1.68
C SER A 98 -12.28 -10.17 -2.66
N THR A 99 -13.13 -9.78 -3.61
CA THR A 99 -13.68 -10.68 -4.64
C THR A 99 -12.60 -11.11 -5.63
N GLU A 100 -11.78 -10.16 -6.09
CA GLU A 100 -10.69 -10.43 -7.04
C GLU A 100 -9.39 -10.88 -6.36
N ARG A 101 -9.29 -10.64 -5.04
CA ARG A 101 -8.07 -10.80 -4.22
C ARG A 101 -6.88 -10.05 -4.81
N LYS A 102 -7.13 -8.84 -5.31
CA LYS A 102 -6.14 -8.01 -6.01
C LYS A 102 -6.14 -6.57 -5.51
N TRP A 103 -4.98 -5.95 -5.69
CA TRP A 103 -4.74 -4.53 -5.47
C TRP A 103 -4.86 -3.76 -6.79
N HIS A 104 -5.51 -2.60 -6.72
CA HIS A 104 -5.75 -1.68 -7.82
C HIS A 104 -5.26 -0.27 -7.46
#